data_AF-A0A959UE70-F1
#
_entry.id   AF-A0A959UE70-F1
#
_cell.length_a   1.000
_cell.length_b   1.000
_cell.length_c   1.000
_cell.angle_alpha   90.00
_cell.angle_beta   90.00
_cell.angle_gamma   90.00
#
_symmetry.space_group_name_H-M   'P 1'
#
loop_
_entity.id
_entity.type
_entity.pdbx_description
1 polymer ?
#
loop_
_entity_poly.entity_id
_entity_poly.type
_entity_poly.pdbx_seq_one_letter_code
_entity_poly.pdbx_strand_id
1 'polypeptide(L)'
;MTRVFISISVLLLILYSNMYGQPFNDNKTNAFEITDINNWCSADAAFTTMNATADETAGSCWVNGPNHNVWFKFQATTPYVTVKVKTGSSQGSAQYLMTALWDNAGNERACAVYISNTSDITMSCENIIPGEWYYISVDNRAGTSYRGTFTLCVTDSVDYDYQLSAIELSDLDNWCSGDGAYTTMWATGDKQKGTCWVNGPNYNRWFKFQATTSTITIDVKTGGSQGSAQYLMAALWDNAGYELACAVYTSNTSDLTLSSVDLIPGEWYYIAVDNRAGTSYRGSFTLCLDATVDYDYKMA
;
A
#
# COMPACT_ATOMS: atom_id res chain seq x y z
N MET A 1 -30.73 77.23 41.67
CA MET A 1 -29.39 77.22 41.05
C MET A 1 -28.92 75.77 40.97
N THR A 2 -29.00 75.21 39.77
CA THR A 2 -28.94 73.78 39.46
C THR A 2 -27.48 73.30 39.44
N ARG A 3 -27.15 72.21 40.14
CA ARG A 3 -25.82 71.56 40.04
C ARG A 3 -25.93 70.34 39.13
N VAL A 4 -25.24 70.39 38.00
CA VAL A 4 -25.15 69.31 37.00
C VAL A 4 -23.97 68.42 37.37
N PHE A 5 -24.20 67.11 37.52
CA PHE A 5 -23.16 66.10 37.60
C PHE A 5 -22.83 65.60 36.19
N ILE A 6 -21.57 65.76 35.76
CA ILE A 6 -21.08 65.20 34.50
C ILE A 6 -20.41 63.87 34.81
N SER A 7 -21.07 62.77 34.44
CA SER A 7 -20.50 61.43 34.47
C SER A 7 -19.70 61.20 33.19
N ILE A 8 -18.39 61.04 33.29
CA ILE A 8 -17.52 60.66 32.17
C ILE A 8 -17.43 59.13 32.15
N SER A 9 -18.17 58.50 31.24
CA SER A 9 -17.99 57.09 30.91
C SER A 9 -17.11 57.00 29.66
N VAL A 10 -15.85 56.59 29.81
CA VAL A 10 -15.00 56.26 28.65
C VAL A 10 -15.07 54.76 28.41
N LEU A 11 -15.58 54.44 27.23
CA LEU A 11 -15.80 53.14 26.63
C LEU A 11 -14.46 52.45 26.35
N LEU A 12 -14.23 51.27 26.92
CA LEU A 12 -13.06 50.44 26.65
C LEU A 12 -13.27 49.70 25.31
N LEU A 13 -12.64 50.18 24.23
CA LEU A 13 -12.59 49.46 22.94
C LEU A 13 -11.67 48.23 23.09
N ILE A 14 -12.25 47.04 23.14
CA ILE A 14 -11.50 45.78 23.01
C ILE A 14 -11.27 45.55 21.52
N LEU A 15 -10.02 45.75 21.07
CA LEU A 15 -9.58 45.33 19.75
C LEU A 15 -9.51 43.79 19.73
N TYR A 16 -10.46 43.15 19.03
CA TYR A 16 -10.38 41.72 18.75
C TYR A 16 -9.30 41.48 17.69
N SER A 17 -8.09 41.16 18.12
CA SER A 17 -7.10 40.53 17.24
C SER A 17 -7.55 39.09 16.98
N ASN A 18 -7.83 38.75 15.71
CA ASN A 18 -7.96 37.36 15.29
C ASN A 18 -6.59 36.69 15.48
N MET A 19 -6.37 36.06 16.63
CA MET A 19 -5.25 35.15 16.81
C MET A 19 -5.54 33.88 16.00
N TYR A 20 -4.99 33.79 14.79
CA TYR A 20 -4.97 32.53 14.07
C TYR A 20 -3.93 31.63 14.73
N GLY A 21 -4.38 30.62 15.47
CA GLY A 21 -3.52 29.61 16.06
C GLY A 21 -2.93 28.68 15.00
N GLN A 22 -1.78 28.09 15.32
CA GLN A 22 -1.21 26.97 14.59
C GLN A 22 -2.15 25.77 14.60
N PRO A 23 -2.10 24.88 13.58
CA PRO A 23 -2.88 23.64 13.59
C PRO A 23 -2.55 22.79 14.83
N PHE A 24 -3.49 21.95 15.27
CA PHE A 24 -3.28 21.11 16.44
C PHE A 24 -2.04 20.20 16.30
N ASN A 25 -1.85 19.68 15.09
CA ASN A 25 -0.78 18.77 14.74
C ASN A 25 0.43 19.46 14.09
N ASP A 26 0.72 20.69 14.51
CA ASP A 26 1.83 21.51 14.01
C ASP A 26 3.21 20.85 14.19
N ASN A 27 3.43 20.21 15.34
CA ASN A 27 4.73 19.62 15.69
C ASN A 27 4.62 18.11 15.86
N LYS A 28 5.72 17.38 15.66
CA LYS A 28 5.74 15.90 15.73
C LYS A 28 5.22 15.36 17.06
N THR A 29 5.50 16.07 18.16
CA THR A 29 5.02 15.68 19.51
C THR A 29 3.49 15.67 19.62
N ASN A 30 2.80 16.51 18.85
CA ASN A 30 1.33 16.61 18.82
C ASN A 30 0.74 15.99 17.55
N ALA A 31 1.46 15.06 16.91
CA ALA A 31 1.02 14.40 15.69
C ALA A 31 -0.41 13.83 15.85
N PHE A 32 -1.27 14.11 14.87
CA PHE A 32 -2.64 13.61 14.86
C PHE A 32 -2.63 12.09 14.72
N GLU A 33 -3.28 11.39 15.66
CA GLU A 33 -3.31 9.93 15.68
C GLU A 33 -4.39 9.39 14.75
N ILE A 34 -3.98 8.56 13.80
CA ILE A 34 -4.87 7.78 12.94
C ILE A 34 -5.01 6.39 13.59
N THR A 35 -6.15 6.15 14.23
CA THR A 35 -6.36 4.95 15.08
C THR A 35 -6.71 3.70 14.29
N ASP A 36 -7.21 3.86 13.06
CA ASP A 36 -7.46 2.78 12.12
C ASP A 36 -6.98 3.26 10.76
N ILE A 37 -5.98 2.58 10.20
CA ILE A 37 -5.38 2.90 8.91
C ILE A 37 -5.90 2.00 7.79
N ASN A 38 -6.91 1.16 8.01
CA ASN A 38 -7.49 0.35 6.94
C ASN A 38 -8.42 1.19 6.07
N ASN A 39 -7.89 1.64 4.93
CA ASN A 39 -8.60 2.48 3.96
C ASN A 39 -9.19 3.75 4.58
N TRP A 40 -8.48 4.33 5.54
CA TRP A 40 -8.89 5.56 6.21
C TRP A 40 -8.71 6.79 5.33
N CYS A 41 -9.69 7.69 5.37
CA CYS A 41 -9.58 9.03 4.80
C CYS A 41 -10.18 10.04 5.77
N SER A 42 -9.54 11.21 5.87
CA SER A 42 -10.14 12.37 6.52
C SER A 42 -11.35 12.88 5.74
N ALA A 43 -12.14 13.76 6.36
CA ALA A 43 -13.06 14.60 5.60
C ALA A 43 -12.29 15.45 4.56
N ASP A 44 -13.01 15.88 3.53
CA ASP A 44 -12.47 16.73 2.47
C ASP A 44 -11.90 18.03 3.07
N ALA A 45 -10.65 18.36 2.70
CA ALA A 45 -9.93 19.56 3.16
C ALA A 45 -9.81 19.69 4.70
N ALA A 46 -9.81 18.58 5.44
CA ALA A 46 -9.84 18.57 6.91
C ALA A 46 -8.56 19.09 7.58
N PHE A 47 -7.40 18.94 6.94
CA PHE A 47 -6.11 19.35 7.51
C PHE A 47 -5.53 20.53 6.73
N THR A 48 -4.56 21.23 7.32
CA THR A 48 -4.03 22.46 6.74
C THR A 48 -2.57 22.71 7.12
N THR A 49 -1.80 23.27 6.20
CA THR A 49 -0.46 23.83 6.46
C THR A 49 -0.52 25.35 6.76
N MET A 50 -1.73 25.92 6.80
CA MET A 50 -1.92 27.34 7.11
C MET A 50 -1.47 27.64 8.54
N ASN A 51 -0.57 28.62 8.70
CA ASN A 51 0.07 28.99 9.97
C ASN A 51 0.87 27.88 10.65
N ALA A 52 1.11 26.77 9.95
CA ALA A 52 2.01 25.74 10.44
C ALA A 52 3.45 26.26 10.48
N THR A 53 4.21 25.78 11.46
CA THR A 53 5.63 26.09 11.65
C THR A 53 6.50 24.91 11.17
N ALA A 54 7.77 25.20 10.89
CA ALA A 54 8.70 24.16 10.49
C ALA A 54 9.22 23.40 11.71
N ASP A 55 9.14 22.08 11.68
CA ASP A 55 9.64 21.17 12.72
C ASP A 55 10.36 19.95 12.10
N GLU A 56 11.33 19.40 12.82
CA GLU A 56 12.18 18.26 12.42
C GLU A 56 12.93 18.45 11.07
N THR A 57 13.31 17.34 10.43
CA THR A 57 14.04 17.30 9.16
C THR A 57 13.11 17.16 7.95
N ALA A 58 13.52 17.70 6.80
CA ALA A 58 12.81 17.50 5.54
C ALA A 58 13.02 16.11 4.97
N GLY A 59 12.01 15.62 4.23
CA GLY A 59 12.15 14.42 3.43
C GLY A 59 13.26 14.56 2.37
N SER A 60 13.99 13.48 2.11
CA SER A 60 15.18 13.45 1.25
C SER A 60 14.90 13.84 -0.22
N CYS A 61 13.67 13.61 -0.69
CA CYS A 61 13.23 13.99 -2.03
C CYS A 61 12.58 15.39 -2.09
N TRP A 62 12.46 16.09 -0.98
CA TRP A 62 11.84 17.42 -0.95
C TRP A 62 12.78 18.45 -1.61
N VAL A 63 12.19 19.37 -2.39
CA VAL A 63 12.96 20.41 -3.09
C VAL A 63 13.42 21.54 -2.15
N ASN A 64 12.80 21.65 -0.98
CA ASN A 64 13.14 22.55 0.13
C ASN A 64 12.36 22.13 1.39
N GLY A 65 12.63 22.80 2.50
CA GLY A 65 11.90 22.66 3.75
C GLY A 65 12.69 21.99 4.88
N PRO A 66 12.02 21.63 5.98
CA PRO A 66 10.58 21.81 6.19
C PRO A 66 10.21 23.29 6.29
N ASN A 67 9.00 23.66 5.86
CA ASN A 67 8.53 25.04 5.83
C ASN A 67 7.31 25.24 6.73
N HIS A 68 6.29 24.39 6.55
CA HIS A 68 4.96 24.50 7.15
C HIS A 68 4.38 23.10 7.38
N ASN A 69 5.19 22.19 7.91
CA ASN A 69 4.81 20.80 8.02
C ASN A 69 3.84 20.56 9.18
N VAL A 70 2.94 19.61 8.98
CA VAL A 70 2.06 19.08 10.01
C VAL A 70 2.22 17.57 10.09
N TRP A 71 1.91 17.01 11.25
CA TRP A 71 2.28 15.65 11.60
C TRP A 71 1.09 14.75 11.86
N PHE A 72 1.21 13.50 11.47
CA PHE A 72 0.28 12.42 11.77
C PHE A 72 1.07 11.24 12.28
N LYS A 73 0.46 10.39 13.09
CA LYS A 73 1.06 9.16 13.56
C LYS A 73 0.07 8.02 13.51
N PHE A 74 0.59 6.82 13.33
CA PHE A 74 -0.18 5.58 13.39
C PHE A 74 0.71 4.47 13.93
N GLN A 75 0.07 3.46 14.51
CA GLN A 75 0.74 2.21 14.84
C GLN A 75 0.57 1.25 13.66
N ALA A 76 1.67 0.72 13.13
CA ALA A 76 1.59 -0.18 11.99
C ALA A 76 0.86 -1.48 12.36
N THR A 77 -0.09 -1.89 11.53
CA THR A 77 -0.88 -3.13 11.67
C THR A 77 -0.41 -4.19 10.69
N THR A 78 0.12 -3.78 9.54
CA THR A 78 0.78 -4.61 8.54
C THR A 78 2.19 -4.07 8.27
N PRO A 79 3.09 -4.83 7.63
CA PRO A 79 4.43 -4.33 7.28
C PRO A 79 4.43 -3.48 6.01
N TYR A 80 3.30 -2.83 5.70
CA TYR A 80 3.09 -1.97 4.55
C TYR A 80 2.20 -0.78 4.88
N VAL A 81 2.43 0.35 4.22
CA VAL A 81 1.50 1.47 4.24
C VAL A 81 1.51 2.21 2.91
N THR A 82 0.36 2.70 2.50
CA THR A 82 0.21 3.71 1.46
C THR A 82 -0.45 4.95 2.03
N VAL A 83 0.19 6.10 1.81
CA VAL A 83 -0.27 7.43 2.19
C VAL A 83 -0.61 8.21 0.93
N LYS A 84 -1.81 8.81 0.90
CA LYS A 84 -2.23 9.72 -0.16
C LYS A 84 -2.58 11.08 0.41
N VAL A 85 -1.92 12.13 -0.08
CA VAL A 85 -2.24 13.51 0.25
C VAL A 85 -2.91 14.13 -0.97
N LYS A 86 -4.16 14.57 -0.82
CA LYS A 86 -4.98 15.06 -1.93
C LYS A 86 -5.25 16.54 -1.81
N THR A 87 -5.36 17.19 -2.96
CA THR A 87 -5.65 18.63 -3.04
C THR A 87 -6.38 18.98 -4.33
N GLY A 88 -6.91 20.20 -4.40
CA GLY A 88 -7.73 20.68 -5.50
C GLY A 88 -9.22 20.36 -5.28
N SER A 89 -10.07 21.12 -5.99
CA SER A 89 -11.52 21.02 -5.89
C SER A 89 -12.00 21.07 -4.42
N SER A 90 -12.79 20.09 -3.95
CA SER A 90 -13.24 20.00 -2.56
C SER A 90 -12.17 19.46 -1.59
N GLN A 91 -11.11 18.83 -2.10
CA GLN A 91 -10.15 18.08 -1.29
C GLN A 91 -9.06 18.95 -0.68
N GLY A 92 -8.88 20.18 -1.17
CA GLY A 92 -7.89 21.08 -0.60
C GLY A 92 -7.56 22.28 -1.46
N SER A 93 -6.87 23.22 -0.85
CA SER A 93 -6.33 24.43 -1.49
C SER A 93 -4.80 24.50 -1.44
N ALA A 94 -4.14 23.62 -0.69
CA ALA A 94 -2.68 23.57 -0.62
C ALA A 94 -2.08 23.25 -2.01
N GLN A 95 -0.95 23.88 -2.32
CA GLN A 95 -0.25 23.67 -3.58
C GLN A 95 1.15 23.12 -3.34
N TYR A 96 1.66 22.37 -4.32
CA TYR A 96 3.03 21.84 -4.27
C TYR A 96 3.30 21.05 -2.97
N LEU A 97 2.36 20.16 -2.62
CA LEU A 97 2.47 19.33 -1.43
C LEU A 97 3.72 18.44 -1.47
N MET A 98 4.21 18.07 -0.29
CA MET A 98 5.34 17.17 -0.08
C MET A 98 5.02 16.32 1.14
N THR A 99 5.37 15.04 1.11
CA THR A 99 5.11 14.12 2.22
C THR A 99 6.30 13.21 2.48
N ALA A 100 6.45 12.77 3.72
CA ALA A 100 7.46 11.80 4.13
C ALA A 100 6.94 10.91 5.26
N LEU A 101 7.43 9.67 5.30
CA LEU A 101 7.17 8.68 6.33
C LEU A 101 8.44 8.49 7.16
N TRP A 102 8.29 8.48 8.47
CA TRP A 102 9.37 8.36 9.44
C TRP A 102 9.08 7.22 10.42
N ASP A 103 10.12 6.51 10.83
CA ASP A 103 10.02 5.62 11.99
C ASP A 103 10.06 6.41 13.31
N ASN A 104 9.82 5.71 14.43
CA ASN A 104 9.83 6.34 15.76
C ASN A 104 11.18 6.96 16.14
N ALA A 105 12.29 6.45 15.59
CA ALA A 105 13.62 7.00 15.81
C ALA A 105 13.91 8.24 14.94
N GLY A 106 13.02 8.59 14.01
CA GLY A 106 13.17 9.72 13.11
C GLY A 106 13.94 9.39 11.84
N ASN A 107 14.16 8.11 11.51
CA ASN A 107 14.72 7.75 10.22
C ASN A 107 13.63 7.79 9.15
N GLU A 108 13.95 8.36 8.00
CA GLU A 108 13.06 8.36 6.85
C GLU A 108 12.88 6.94 6.30
N ARG A 109 11.64 6.61 5.94
CA ARG A 109 11.24 5.32 5.36
C ARG A 109 10.80 5.45 3.91
N ALA A 110 10.18 6.58 3.58
CA ALA A 110 9.76 6.94 2.23
C ALA A 110 9.48 8.44 2.16
N CYS A 111 9.50 9.01 0.96
CA CYS A 111 9.02 10.37 0.72
C CYS A 111 8.44 10.49 -0.69
N ALA A 112 7.57 11.47 -0.89
CA ALA A 112 7.01 11.80 -2.19
C ALA A 112 6.74 13.31 -2.31
N VAL A 113 6.80 13.82 -3.54
CA VAL A 113 6.59 15.24 -3.85
C VAL A 113 5.62 15.41 -5.00
N TYR A 114 5.07 16.61 -5.10
CA TYR A 114 4.16 17.01 -6.16
C TYR A 114 4.72 16.77 -7.58
N ILE A 115 3.83 16.52 -8.53
CA ILE A 115 4.13 16.48 -9.97
C ILE A 115 3.66 17.77 -10.64
N SER A 116 2.57 18.37 -10.15
CA SER A 116 2.06 19.67 -10.57
C SER A 116 1.63 20.48 -9.34
N ASN A 117 1.19 21.72 -9.54
CA ASN A 117 0.81 22.59 -8.43
C ASN A 117 -0.36 22.06 -7.59
N THR A 118 -1.29 21.29 -8.17
CA THR A 118 -2.45 20.72 -7.47
C THR A 118 -2.57 19.21 -7.69
N SER A 119 -1.45 18.49 -7.81
CA SER A 119 -1.46 17.03 -7.92
C SER A 119 -1.64 16.38 -6.55
N ASP A 120 -2.49 15.37 -6.48
CA ASP A 120 -2.44 14.37 -5.41
C ASP A 120 -1.07 13.69 -5.40
N ILE A 121 -0.62 13.29 -4.21
CA ILE A 121 0.66 12.61 -4.01
C ILE A 121 0.39 11.28 -3.34
N THR A 122 1.00 10.21 -3.85
CA THR A 122 0.95 8.88 -3.27
C THR A 122 2.37 8.45 -2.87
N MET A 123 2.50 7.94 -1.66
CA MET A 123 3.73 7.38 -1.10
C MET A 123 3.41 6.01 -0.52
N SER A 124 4.19 5.00 -0.89
CA SER A 124 4.06 3.65 -0.33
C SER A 124 5.36 3.25 0.33
N CYS A 125 5.29 2.45 1.39
CA CYS A 125 6.45 1.94 2.10
C CYS A 125 6.22 0.49 2.52
N GLU A 126 7.20 -0.35 2.24
CA GLU A 126 7.27 -1.76 2.67
C GLU A 126 8.26 -1.92 3.83
N ASN A 127 8.20 -3.07 4.49
CA ASN A 127 9.10 -3.43 5.59
C ASN A 127 9.03 -2.45 6.77
N ILE A 128 7.84 -1.90 7.02
CA ILE A 128 7.52 -1.31 8.33
C ILE A 128 7.20 -2.45 9.31
N ILE A 129 7.30 -2.21 10.61
CA ILE A 129 7.20 -3.26 11.63
C ILE A 129 5.84 -3.16 12.32
N PRO A 130 4.96 -4.17 12.22
CA PRO A 130 3.71 -4.19 12.95
C PRO A 130 3.91 -4.00 14.46
N GLY A 131 3.09 -3.15 15.08
CA GLY A 131 3.18 -2.74 16.48
C GLY A 131 4.07 -1.51 16.72
N GLU A 132 4.92 -1.11 15.78
CA GLU A 132 5.75 0.10 15.93
C GLU A 132 5.02 1.38 15.48
N TRP A 133 5.42 2.50 16.05
CA TRP A 133 4.90 3.82 15.69
C TRP A 133 5.62 4.41 14.48
N TYR A 134 4.82 4.92 13.55
CA TYR A 134 5.29 5.65 12.37
C TYR A 134 4.64 7.01 12.29
N TYR A 135 5.35 7.95 11.67
CA TYR A 135 4.95 9.35 11.57
C TYR A 135 4.91 9.78 10.11
N ILE A 136 3.86 10.49 9.72
CA ILE A 136 3.70 11.11 8.41
C ILE A 136 3.86 12.61 8.61
N SER A 137 4.76 13.24 7.85
CA SER A 137 4.85 14.70 7.78
C SER A 137 4.33 15.17 6.42
N VAL A 138 3.40 16.12 6.42
CA VAL A 138 2.89 16.77 5.19
C VAL A 138 3.28 18.23 5.21
N ASP A 139 3.95 18.69 4.16
CA ASP A 139 4.40 20.07 3.96
C ASP A 139 3.97 20.58 2.57
N ASN A 140 4.27 21.83 2.27
CA ASN A 140 4.21 22.41 0.94
C ASN A 140 5.54 23.09 0.58
N ARG A 141 5.80 23.23 -0.72
CA ARG A 141 6.96 23.99 -1.22
C ARG A 141 7.02 25.38 -0.57
N ALA A 142 8.23 25.87 -0.32
CA ALA A 142 8.47 27.20 0.21
C ALA A 142 7.65 28.28 -0.51
N GLY A 143 6.86 29.03 0.26
CA GLY A 143 5.98 30.09 -0.23
C GLY A 143 4.68 30.15 0.57
N THR A 144 4.40 31.30 1.16
CA THR A 144 3.22 31.48 2.03
C THR A 144 1.89 31.34 1.28
N SER A 145 1.89 31.56 -0.03
CA SER A 145 0.73 31.38 -0.93
C SER A 145 0.45 29.93 -1.32
N TYR A 146 1.34 29.00 -1.00
CA TYR A 146 1.17 27.57 -1.31
C TYR A 146 0.58 26.78 -0.14
N ARG A 147 0.51 27.40 1.04
CA ARG A 147 -0.18 26.84 2.20
C ARG A 147 -1.67 26.76 1.93
N GLY A 148 -2.32 25.75 2.49
CA GLY A 148 -3.75 25.58 2.36
C GLY A 148 -4.21 24.30 3.01
N THR A 149 -5.46 23.96 2.72
CA THR A 149 -6.07 22.72 3.20
C THR A 149 -5.74 21.52 2.30
N PHE A 150 -5.83 20.31 2.85
CA PHE A 150 -5.66 19.05 2.12
C PHE A 150 -6.48 17.91 2.78
N THR A 151 -6.69 16.84 2.02
CA THR A 151 -7.29 15.58 2.50
C THR A 151 -6.18 14.55 2.65
N LEU A 152 -6.15 13.83 3.77
CA LEU A 152 -5.21 12.73 3.99
C LEU A 152 -5.94 11.39 3.94
N CYS A 153 -5.41 10.43 3.20
CA CYS A 153 -5.83 9.04 3.25
C CYS A 153 -4.65 8.14 3.56
N VAL A 154 -4.88 7.10 4.36
CA VAL A 154 -3.88 6.09 4.71
C VAL A 154 -4.53 4.72 4.55
N THR A 155 -3.81 3.79 3.94
CA THR A 155 -4.22 2.39 3.83
C THR A 155 -3.05 1.47 4.16
N ASP A 156 -3.28 0.49 5.02
CA ASP A 156 -2.38 -0.65 5.28
C ASP A 156 -2.78 -1.90 4.50
N SER A 157 -3.82 -1.80 3.66
CA SER A 157 -4.30 -2.87 2.82
C SER A 157 -3.26 -3.18 1.75
N VAL A 158 -2.58 -4.32 1.92
CA VAL A 158 -1.69 -4.89 0.92
C VAL A 158 -2.52 -5.77 0.00
N ASP A 159 -2.55 -5.44 -1.28
CA ASP A 159 -3.18 -6.31 -2.27
C ASP A 159 -2.33 -7.60 -2.44
N TYR A 160 -2.97 -8.69 -2.84
CA TYR A 160 -2.31 -10.01 -2.93
C TYR A 160 -1.41 -10.12 -4.18
N ASP A 161 -1.14 -9.02 -4.87
CA ASP A 161 -0.05 -8.91 -5.83
C ASP A 161 1.33 -8.76 -5.16
N TYR A 162 1.38 -8.56 -3.84
CA TYR A 162 2.60 -8.71 -3.03
C TYR A 162 2.61 -10.04 -2.26
N GLN A 163 3.76 -10.71 -2.22
CA GLN A 163 3.97 -11.97 -1.48
C GLN A 163 3.56 -11.84 -0.01
N LEU A 164 3.73 -10.66 0.55
CA LEU A 164 3.38 -10.32 1.92
C LEU A 164 1.89 -10.56 2.26
N SER A 165 1.00 -10.36 1.28
CA SER A 165 -0.46 -10.52 1.43
C SER A 165 -0.98 -11.67 0.58
N ALA A 166 -0.12 -12.67 0.35
CA ALA A 166 -0.49 -13.86 -0.40
C ALA A 166 -1.75 -14.51 0.19
N ILE A 167 -2.71 -14.85 -0.68
CA ILE A 167 -3.94 -15.53 -0.27
C ILE A 167 -3.59 -16.90 0.30
N GLU A 168 -4.02 -17.17 1.52
CA GLU A 168 -3.83 -18.46 2.16
C GLU A 168 -4.79 -19.51 1.61
N LEU A 169 -4.24 -20.63 1.16
CA LEU A 169 -4.96 -21.79 0.67
C LEU A 169 -4.91 -22.88 1.73
N SER A 170 -6.07 -23.24 2.27
CA SER A 170 -6.19 -24.19 3.39
C SER A 170 -6.58 -25.60 2.95
N ASP A 171 -7.20 -25.74 1.77
CA ASP A 171 -7.57 -27.03 1.19
C ASP A 171 -6.60 -27.35 0.05
N LEU A 172 -5.83 -28.41 0.23
CA LEU A 172 -4.75 -28.82 -0.68
C LEU A 172 -5.04 -30.16 -1.34
N ASP A 173 -6.16 -30.83 -1.03
CA ASP A 173 -6.42 -32.20 -1.44
C ASP A 173 -7.46 -32.24 -2.57
N ASN A 174 -6.99 -32.26 -3.81
CA ASN A 174 -7.82 -32.21 -5.02
C ASN A 174 -8.82 -31.03 -5.00
N TRP A 175 -8.31 -29.86 -4.61
CA TRP A 175 -9.08 -28.63 -4.51
C TRP A 175 -8.93 -27.76 -5.76
N CYS A 176 -10.01 -27.07 -6.13
CA CYS A 176 -9.97 -26.00 -7.13
C CYS A 176 -10.75 -24.79 -6.61
N SER A 177 -10.28 -23.59 -6.95
CA SER A 177 -11.06 -22.37 -6.83
C SER A 177 -12.31 -22.42 -7.73
N GLY A 178 -13.22 -21.46 -7.55
CA GLY A 178 -14.23 -21.19 -8.57
C GLY A 178 -13.61 -20.85 -9.93
N ASP A 179 -14.38 -21.05 -10.99
CA ASP A 179 -13.99 -20.75 -12.36
C ASP A 179 -13.62 -19.25 -12.53
N GLY A 180 -12.38 -18.97 -12.94
CA GLY A 180 -11.89 -17.60 -13.11
C GLY A 180 -11.87 -16.76 -11.84
N ALA A 181 -11.78 -17.38 -10.66
CA ALA A 181 -11.92 -16.71 -9.36
C ALA A 181 -10.86 -15.63 -9.09
N TYR A 182 -9.65 -15.80 -9.64
CA TYR A 182 -8.54 -14.86 -9.43
C TYR A 182 -8.24 -14.11 -10.71
N THR A 183 -7.62 -12.94 -10.61
CA THR A 183 -7.31 -12.11 -11.79
C THR A 183 -6.00 -11.36 -11.65
N THR A 184 -5.24 -11.23 -12.74
CA THR A 184 -4.05 -10.35 -12.81
C THR A 184 -4.40 -8.91 -13.21
N MET A 185 -5.69 -8.59 -13.34
CA MET A 185 -6.12 -7.22 -13.59
C MET A 185 -5.75 -6.31 -12.41
N TRP A 186 -5.15 -5.16 -12.73
CA TRP A 186 -4.74 -4.11 -11.78
C TRP A 186 -3.61 -4.49 -10.80
N ALA A 187 -3.13 -5.73 -10.85
CA ALA A 187 -1.95 -6.15 -10.11
C ALA A 187 -0.69 -5.42 -10.59
N THR A 188 0.31 -5.39 -9.73
CA THR A 188 1.68 -4.93 -9.99
C THR A 188 2.66 -6.11 -9.93
N GLY A 189 3.93 -5.86 -10.26
CA GLY A 189 4.98 -6.88 -10.20
C GLY A 189 5.70 -6.87 -8.84
N ASP A 190 5.87 -8.04 -8.22
CA ASP A 190 6.58 -8.24 -6.95
C ASP A 190 7.58 -9.42 -7.01
N LYS A 191 8.67 -9.31 -6.24
CA LYS A 191 9.82 -10.24 -6.14
C LYS A 191 10.50 -10.57 -7.49
N GLN A 192 11.25 -11.68 -7.52
CA GLN A 192 11.88 -12.20 -8.73
C GLN A 192 10.91 -13.03 -9.57
N LYS A 193 11.15 -13.07 -10.89
CA LYS A 193 10.43 -13.96 -11.80
C LYS A 193 10.88 -15.41 -11.65
N GLY A 194 10.00 -16.32 -12.04
CA GLY A 194 10.37 -17.71 -12.25
C GLY A 194 11.51 -17.85 -13.28
N THR A 195 12.41 -18.82 -13.10
CA THR A 195 13.57 -19.02 -13.97
C THR A 195 13.17 -19.30 -15.43
N CYS A 196 12.10 -20.07 -15.63
CA CYS A 196 11.53 -20.38 -16.96
C CYS A 196 10.61 -19.31 -17.54
N TRP A 197 10.29 -18.24 -16.79
CA TRP A 197 9.42 -17.17 -17.30
C TRP A 197 10.14 -16.35 -18.38
N VAL A 198 9.43 -16.02 -19.46
CA VAL A 198 9.98 -15.26 -20.59
C VAL A 198 10.19 -13.77 -20.28
N ASN A 199 9.50 -13.23 -19.28
CA ASN A 199 9.62 -11.87 -18.75
C ASN A 199 8.97 -11.79 -17.35
N GLY A 200 8.87 -10.58 -16.80
CA GLY A 200 8.22 -10.32 -15.52
C GLY A 200 9.18 -10.34 -14.32
N PRO A 201 8.63 -10.33 -13.09
CA PRO A 201 7.19 -10.31 -12.79
C PRO A 201 6.55 -8.99 -13.27
N ASN A 202 5.33 -9.07 -13.81
CA ASN A 202 4.62 -7.92 -14.37
C ASN A 202 3.36 -7.58 -13.56
N TYR A 203 2.54 -8.60 -13.28
CA TYR A 203 1.20 -8.48 -12.69
C TYR A 203 0.90 -9.70 -11.81
N ASN A 204 1.91 -10.18 -11.07
CA ASN A 204 1.79 -11.46 -10.37
C ASN A 204 0.81 -11.40 -9.21
N ARG A 205 0.22 -12.55 -8.93
CA ARG A 205 -0.65 -12.81 -7.80
C ARG A 205 -0.02 -13.88 -6.92
N TRP A 206 -0.01 -13.62 -5.62
CA TRP A 206 0.58 -14.51 -4.64
C TRP A 206 -0.47 -15.28 -3.88
N PHE A 207 -0.18 -16.55 -3.70
CA PHE A 207 -0.90 -17.47 -2.84
C PHE A 207 0.11 -18.16 -1.95
N LYS A 208 -0.32 -18.63 -0.78
CA LYS A 208 0.53 -19.38 0.13
C LYS A 208 -0.22 -20.56 0.71
N PHE A 209 0.51 -21.60 1.08
CA PHE A 209 -0.03 -22.75 1.77
C PHE A 209 1.02 -23.31 2.73
N GLN A 210 0.55 -23.99 3.77
CA GLN A 210 1.40 -24.79 4.64
C GLN A 210 1.37 -26.23 4.15
N ALA A 211 2.53 -26.80 3.81
CA ALA A 211 2.58 -28.14 3.23
C ALA A 211 2.07 -29.20 4.21
N THR A 212 1.17 -30.07 3.74
CA THR A 212 0.63 -31.22 4.51
C THR A 212 1.39 -32.52 4.19
N THR A 213 1.95 -32.63 2.99
CA THR A 213 2.76 -33.75 2.50
C THR A 213 4.04 -33.21 1.86
N SER A 214 4.93 -34.11 1.40
CA SER A 214 6.12 -33.69 0.66
C SER A 214 5.84 -33.37 -0.81
N THR A 215 4.62 -33.63 -1.28
CA THR A 215 4.24 -33.52 -2.69
C THR A 215 3.16 -32.48 -2.88
N ILE A 216 3.24 -31.73 -3.97
CA ILE A 216 2.15 -30.87 -4.42
C ILE A 216 2.11 -30.89 -5.95
N THR A 217 0.91 -30.91 -6.50
CA THR A 217 0.63 -30.52 -7.88
C THR A 217 -0.23 -29.27 -7.86
N ILE A 218 0.13 -28.29 -8.68
CA ILE A 218 -0.55 -27.01 -8.80
C ILE A 218 -0.90 -26.81 -10.26
N ASP A 219 -2.19 -26.67 -10.55
CA ASP A 219 -2.66 -26.29 -11.88
C ASP A 219 -3.12 -24.84 -11.89
N VAL A 220 -2.70 -24.09 -12.90
CA VAL A 220 -3.22 -22.76 -13.20
C VAL A 220 -3.93 -22.83 -14.55
N LYS A 221 -5.25 -22.67 -14.51
CA LYS A 221 -6.12 -22.92 -15.68
C LYS A 221 -6.68 -21.62 -16.25
N THR A 222 -6.85 -21.59 -17.57
CA THR A 222 -7.44 -20.45 -18.27
C THR A 222 -8.16 -20.86 -19.55
N GLY A 223 -8.91 -19.93 -20.14
CA GLY A 223 -9.77 -20.19 -21.27
C GLY A 223 -11.17 -20.63 -20.86
N GLY A 224 -12.14 -20.45 -21.77
CA GLY A 224 -13.54 -20.78 -21.51
C GLY A 224 -14.08 -20.10 -20.25
N SER A 225 -14.67 -20.90 -19.35
CA SER A 225 -15.13 -20.42 -18.04
C SER A 225 -14.00 -20.29 -17.01
N GLN A 226 -12.89 -21.00 -17.19
CA GLN A 226 -11.79 -21.07 -16.21
C GLN A 226 -10.92 -19.81 -16.19
N GLY A 227 -10.99 -18.98 -17.22
CA GLY A 227 -10.23 -17.73 -17.22
C GLY A 227 -10.22 -16.99 -18.54
N SER A 228 -9.77 -15.74 -18.45
CA SER A 228 -9.55 -14.83 -19.57
C SER A 228 -8.11 -14.36 -19.70
N ALA A 229 -7.27 -14.63 -18.69
CA ALA A 229 -5.85 -14.33 -18.74
C ALA A 229 -5.17 -15.11 -19.86
N GLN A 230 -4.22 -14.48 -20.55
CA GLN A 230 -3.48 -15.10 -21.64
C GLN A 230 -2.01 -15.21 -21.31
N TYR A 231 -1.36 -16.24 -21.84
CA TYR A 231 0.08 -16.44 -21.69
C TYR A 231 0.50 -16.46 -20.21
N LEU A 232 -0.21 -17.26 -19.40
CA LEU A 232 0.08 -17.41 -17.98
C LEU A 232 1.49 -17.94 -17.73
N MET A 233 2.05 -17.56 -16.59
CA MET A 233 3.33 -18.05 -16.07
C MET A 233 3.16 -18.28 -14.58
N ALA A 234 3.75 -19.33 -14.03
CA ALA A 234 3.64 -19.61 -12.61
C ALA A 234 4.94 -20.15 -12.02
N ALA A 235 5.14 -19.94 -10.72
CA ALA A 235 6.31 -20.41 -9.99
C ALA A 235 5.96 -20.74 -8.54
N LEU A 236 6.62 -21.75 -8.00
CA LEU A 236 6.52 -22.21 -6.61
C LEU A 236 7.82 -21.88 -5.89
N TRP A 237 7.71 -21.27 -4.72
CA TRP A 237 8.82 -20.78 -3.91
C TRP A 237 8.72 -21.30 -2.48
N ASP A 238 9.87 -21.51 -1.82
CA ASP A 238 9.90 -21.68 -0.37
C ASP A 238 9.85 -20.32 0.34
N ASN A 239 9.77 -20.37 1.67
CA ASN A 239 9.76 -19.18 2.51
C ASN A 239 11.06 -18.37 2.49
N ALA A 240 12.18 -18.97 2.06
CA ALA A 240 13.45 -18.26 1.88
C ALA A 240 13.58 -17.60 0.49
N GLY A 241 12.61 -17.83 -0.40
CA GLY A 241 12.59 -17.30 -1.75
C GLY A 241 13.38 -18.14 -2.77
N TYR A 242 13.71 -19.39 -2.46
CA TYR A 242 14.24 -20.33 -3.45
C TYR A 242 13.11 -20.90 -4.30
N GLU A 243 13.34 -21.01 -5.61
CA GLU A 243 12.39 -21.59 -6.55
C GLU A 243 12.44 -23.12 -6.47
N LEU A 244 11.27 -23.77 -6.34
CA LEU A 244 11.15 -25.23 -6.40
C LEU A 244 10.68 -25.70 -7.77
N ALA A 245 9.81 -24.93 -8.41
CA ALA A 245 9.27 -25.26 -9.72
C ALA A 245 8.78 -24.00 -10.43
N CYS A 246 8.75 -24.02 -11.76
CA CYS A 246 8.08 -22.99 -12.53
C CYS A 246 7.51 -23.58 -13.82
N ALA A 247 6.48 -22.92 -14.36
CA ALA A 247 5.82 -23.26 -15.60
C ALA A 247 5.54 -22.00 -16.41
N VAL A 248 5.56 -22.14 -17.73
CA VAL A 248 5.30 -21.07 -18.70
C VAL A 248 4.36 -21.59 -19.77
N TYR A 249 3.49 -20.70 -20.26
CA TYR A 249 2.54 -21.01 -21.31
C TYR A 249 3.17 -21.69 -22.53
N THR A 250 2.39 -22.56 -23.20
CA THR A 250 2.71 -23.14 -24.51
C THR A 250 1.81 -22.59 -25.63
N SER A 251 0.67 -22.01 -25.27
CA SER A 251 -0.22 -21.27 -26.16
C SER A 251 -0.79 -20.05 -25.43
N ASN A 252 -1.67 -19.27 -26.07
CA ASN A 252 -2.27 -18.11 -25.42
C ASN A 252 -3.23 -18.49 -24.28
N THR A 253 -3.78 -19.71 -24.26
CA THR A 253 -4.79 -20.17 -23.30
C THR A 253 -4.45 -21.56 -22.75
N SER A 254 -3.16 -21.93 -22.74
CA SER A 254 -2.71 -23.19 -22.17
C SER A 254 -2.76 -23.13 -20.64
N ASP A 255 -3.32 -24.17 -20.03
CA ASP A 255 -3.15 -24.45 -18.61
C ASP A 255 -1.67 -24.72 -18.29
N LEU A 256 -1.29 -24.43 -17.05
CA LEU A 256 0.02 -24.72 -16.50
C LEU A 256 -0.11 -25.77 -15.41
N THR A 257 0.87 -26.66 -15.32
CA THR A 257 1.02 -27.58 -14.20
C THR A 257 2.42 -27.44 -13.61
N LEU A 258 2.50 -27.29 -12.29
CA LEU A 258 3.73 -27.27 -11.52
C LEU A 258 3.65 -28.42 -10.52
N SER A 259 4.77 -29.06 -10.20
CA SER A 259 4.81 -30.01 -9.10
C SER A 259 6.13 -29.94 -8.33
N SER A 260 6.06 -30.34 -7.07
CA SER A 260 7.25 -30.56 -6.23
C SER A 260 7.05 -31.83 -5.43
N VAL A 261 8.15 -32.52 -5.13
CA VAL A 261 8.20 -33.73 -4.29
C VAL A 261 9.11 -33.57 -3.07
N ASP A 262 9.68 -32.37 -2.89
CA ASP A 262 10.69 -32.05 -1.88
C ASP A 262 10.14 -31.06 -0.84
N LEU A 263 8.82 -30.99 -0.67
CA LEU A 263 8.23 -30.15 0.38
C LEU A 263 8.48 -30.75 1.77
N ILE A 264 8.60 -29.87 2.76
CA ILE A 264 8.72 -30.22 4.17
C ILE A 264 7.35 -29.95 4.81
N PRO A 265 6.63 -31.00 5.29
CA PRO A 265 5.36 -30.80 5.97
C PRO A 265 5.47 -29.83 7.16
N GLY A 266 4.55 -28.89 7.25
CA GLY A 266 4.53 -27.83 8.25
C GLY A 266 5.23 -26.54 7.84
N GLU A 267 6.01 -26.54 6.75
CA GLU A 267 6.64 -25.32 6.22
C GLU A 267 5.72 -24.56 5.25
N TRP A 268 5.95 -23.25 5.15
CA TRP A 268 5.20 -22.36 4.26
C TRP A 268 5.81 -22.29 2.87
N TYR A 269 4.96 -22.36 1.85
CA TYR A 269 5.31 -22.25 0.44
C TYR A 269 4.42 -21.23 -0.26
N TYR A 270 4.94 -20.65 -1.34
CA TYR A 270 4.31 -19.54 -2.05
C TYR A 270 4.18 -19.83 -3.54
N ILE A 271 3.01 -19.54 -4.10
CA ILE A 271 2.72 -19.66 -5.53
C ILE A 271 2.61 -18.25 -6.09
N ALA A 272 3.39 -17.94 -7.12
CA ALA A 272 3.24 -16.73 -7.91
C ALA A 272 2.61 -17.08 -9.26
N VAL A 273 1.51 -16.43 -9.63
CA VAL A 273 0.86 -16.54 -10.95
C VAL A 273 0.90 -15.19 -11.65
N ASP A 274 1.53 -15.12 -12.82
CA ASP A 274 1.68 -13.92 -13.65
C ASP A 274 1.16 -14.19 -15.07
N ASN A 275 1.17 -13.16 -15.91
CA ASN A 275 1.01 -13.29 -17.36
C ASN A 275 2.14 -12.58 -18.10
N ARG A 276 2.38 -12.98 -19.35
CA ARG A 276 3.35 -12.32 -20.23
C ARG A 276 3.12 -10.81 -20.25
N ALA A 277 4.20 -10.04 -20.30
CA ALA A 277 4.14 -8.58 -20.42
C ALA A 277 3.16 -8.11 -21.51
N GLY A 278 2.20 -7.26 -21.11
CA GLY A 278 1.15 -6.69 -21.96
C GLY A 278 -0.16 -6.55 -21.20
N THR A 279 -0.73 -5.34 -21.15
CA THR A 279 -1.95 -5.07 -20.39
C THR A 279 -3.19 -5.79 -20.92
N SER A 280 -3.18 -6.18 -22.19
CA SER A 280 -4.23 -6.96 -22.87
C SER A 280 -4.20 -8.46 -22.55
N TYR A 281 -3.13 -8.97 -21.92
CA TYR A 281 -3.00 -10.39 -21.54
C TYR A 281 -3.44 -10.66 -20.11
N ARG A 282 -3.72 -9.59 -19.34
CA ARG A 282 -4.29 -9.70 -18.01
C ARG A 282 -5.72 -10.20 -18.06
N GLY A 283 -6.13 -10.93 -17.06
CA GLY A 283 -7.49 -11.45 -16.96
C GLY A 283 -7.63 -12.41 -15.80
N SER A 284 -8.74 -13.13 -15.80
CA SER A 284 -9.05 -14.14 -14.78
C SER A 284 -8.37 -15.49 -15.02
N PHE A 285 -8.19 -16.28 -13.97
CA PHE A 285 -7.69 -17.66 -14.00
C PHE A 285 -8.27 -18.48 -12.83
N THR A 286 -8.24 -19.80 -12.97
CA THR A 286 -8.59 -20.79 -11.93
C THR A 286 -7.32 -21.41 -11.36
N LEU A 287 -7.27 -21.65 -10.06
CA LEU A 287 -6.16 -22.31 -9.38
C LEU A 287 -6.64 -23.64 -8.77
N CYS A 288 -5.89 -24.72 -8.97
CA CYS A 288 -6.14 -26.01 -8.35
C CYS A 288 -4.89 -26.57 -7.68
N LEU A 289 -5.08 -27.28 -6.57
CA LEU A 289 -4.01 -27.88 -5.76
C LEU A 289 -4.36 -29.33 -5.44
N ASP A 290 -3.35 -30.18 -5.49
CA ASP A 290 -3.44 -31.58 -5.08
C ASP A 290 -2.15 -32.03 -4.38
N ALA A 291 -2.23 -32.23 -3.07
CA ALA A 291 -1.16 -32.70 -2.20
C ALA A 291 -1.23 -34.22 -1.94
N THR A 292 -2.14 -34.93 -2.62
CA THR A 292 -2.30 -36.37 -2.41
C THR A 292 -1.05 -37.12 -2.87
N VAL A 293 -0.60 -38.04 -2.01
CA VAL A 293 0.52 -38.93 -2.32
C VAL A 293 -0.04 -40.08 -3.16
N ASP A 294 0.27 -40.12 -4.46
CA ASP A 294 -0.08 -41.26 -5.28
C ASP A 294 0.82 -42.46 -4.92
N TYR A 295 0.20 -43.51 -4.36
CA TYR A 295 0.89 -44.75 -4.00
C TYR A 295 1.04 -45.71 -5.21
N ASP A 296 0.74 -45.29 -6.44
CA ASP A 296 0.86 -46.15 -7.62
C ASP A 296 2.31 -46.33 -8.11
N TYR A 297 3.26 -46.55 -7.19
CA TYR A 297 4.49 -47.28 -7.48
C TYR A 297 4.17 -48.78 -7.48
N LYS A 298 3.55 -49.27 -8.56
CA LYS A 298 3.64 -50.69 -8.86
C LYS A 298 5.06 -50.99 -9.30
N MET A 299 5.78 -51.69 -8.43
CA MET A 299 7.03 -52.35 -8.75
C MET A 299 6.87 -53.12 -10.08
N ALA A 300 7.61 -52.69 -11.10
CA ALA A 300 7.88 -53.46 -12.31
C ALA A 300 9.36 -53.86 -12.30
#